data_AF-A0A6A4H1H9-F1
#
_entry.id   AF-A0A6A4H1H9-F1
#
_cell.length_a   1.000
_cell.length_b   1.000
_cell.length_c   1.000
_cell.angle_alpha   90.00
_cell.angle_beta   90.00
_cell.angle_gamma   90.00
#
_symmetry.space_group_name_H-M   'P 1'
#
loop_
_entity.id
_entity.type
_entity.pdbx_description
1 polymer ?
#
loop_
_entity_poly.entity_id
_entity_poly.type
_entity_poly.pdbx_seq_one_letter_code
_entity_poly.pdbx_strand_id
1 'polypeptide(L)'
;LRAEWCRSQARAHQTDEELRYLEGEMERSLRFLDWQAKWWDDRQARPNPGRVPHLEEGVKAYAAKQAEIQRGLRDRFLKQWN
;
A
#
# COMPACT_ATOMS: atom_id res chain seq x y z
N LEU A 1 33.41 28.96 -7.54
CA LEU A 1 33.25 28.96 -6.05
C LEU A 1 31.84 29.31 -5.57
N ARG A 2 31.37 30.56 -5.51
CA ARG A 2 30.01 30.89 -4.96
C ARG A 2 28.84 30.27 -5.75
N ALA A 3 28.87 30.35 -7.09
CA ALA A 3 27.81 29.79 -7.93
C ALA A 3 27.75 28.25 -7.88
N GLU A 4 28.89 27.58 -7.72
CA GLU A 4 28.96 26.12 -7.56
C GLU A 4 28.43 25.69 -6.19
N TRP A 5 28.73 26.46 -5.14
CA TRP A 5 28.20 26.24 -3.80
C TRP A 5 26.67 26.40 -3.77
N CYS A 6 26.11 27.46 -4.36
CA CYS A 6 24.66 27.63 -4.46
C CYS A 6 23.98 26.50 -5.24
N ARG A 7 24.59 26.01 -6.32
CA ARG A 7 24.07 24.85 -7.07
C ARG A 7 24.12 23.56 -6.26
N SER A 8 25.19 23.33 -5.53
CA SER A 8 25.31 22.15 -4.66
C SER A 8 24.31 22.19 -3.52
N GLN A 9 24.07 23.35 -2.93
CA GLN A 9 23.06 23.56 -1.89
C GLN A 9 21.64 23.36 -2.43
N ALA A 10 21.31 23.94 -3.59
CA ALA A 10 20.00 23.76 -4.21
C ALA A 10 19.69 22.28 -4.52
N ARG A 11 20.69 21.53 -5.03
CA ARG A 11 20.54 20.09 -5.23
C ARG A 11 20.34 19.33 -3.92
N ALA A 12 21.09 19.68 -2.88
CA ALA A 12 20.90 19.05 -1.57
C ALA A 12 19.49 19.30 -1.00
N HIS A 13 18.98 20.52 -1.10
CA HIS A 13 17.60 20.85 -0.69
C HIS A 13 16.55 20.09 -1.52
N GLN A 14 16.72 20.01 -2.84
CA GLN A 14 15.80 19.26 -3.69
C GLN A 14 15.80 17.77 -3.35
N THR A 15 16.98 17.17 -3.15
CA THR A 15 17.07 15.76 -2.76
C THR A 15 16.41 15.51 -1.41
N ASP A 16 16.56 16.41 -0.44
CA ASP A 16 15.88 16.30 0.86
C ASP A 16 14.35 16.33 0.73
N GLU A 17 13.83 17.24 -0.10
CA GLU A 17 12.39 17.30 -0.41
C GLU A 17 11.89 16.02 -1.08
N GLU A 18 12.61 15.51 -2.09
CA GLU A 18 12.27 14.29 -2.80
C GLU A 18 12.27 13.06 -1.87
N LEU A 19 13.25 12.96 -0.96
CA LEU A 19 13.29 11.91 0.06
C LEU A 19 12.07 11.97 0.99
N ARG A 20 11.71 13.17 1.48
CA ARG A 20 10.52 13.36 2.33
C ARG A 20 9.22 12.98 1.62
N TYR A 21 9.08 13.31 0.34
CA TYR A 21 7.92 12.87 -0.44
C TYR A 21 7.87 11.36 -0.63
N LEU A 22 9.03 10.74 -0.89
CA LEU A 22 9.11 9.28 -1.04
C LEU A 22 8.72 8.57 0.25
N GLU A 23 9.24 8.99 1.40
CA GLU A 23 8.87 8.43 2.72
C GLU A 23 7.36 8.58 2.98
N GLY A 24 6.77 9.72 2.64
CA GLY A 24 5.33 9.93 2.75
C GLY A 24 4.51 9.00 1.83
N GLU A 25 4.99 8.73 0.62
CA GLU A 25 4.31 7.82 -0.31
C GLU A 25 4.48 6.34 0.11
N MET A 26 5.63 5.97 0.67
CA MET A 26 5.85 4.67 1.30
C MET A 26 4.84 4.45 2.43
N GLU A 27 4.71 5.42 3.34
CA GLU A 27 3.74 5.33 4.44
C GLU A 27 2.30 5.23 3.93
N ARG A 28 1.93 6.04 2.94
CA ARG A 28 0.60 6.01 2.32
C ARG A 28 0.31 4.66 1.67
N SER A 29 1.30 4.07 1.01
CA SER A 29 1.21 2.74 0.40
C SER A 29 0.92 1.66 1.45
N LEU A 30 1.62 1.68 2.60
CA LEU A 30 1.36 0.74 3.69
C LEU A 30 -0.05 0.89 4.27
N ARG A 31 -0.51 2.13 4.48
CA ARG A 31 -1.86 2.43 4.98
C ARG A 31 -2.94 2.00 3.98
N PHE A 32 -2.70 2.19 2.69
CA PHE A 32 -3.62 1.76 1.64
C PHE A 32 -3.77 0.23 1.60
N LEU A 33 -2.66 -0.51 1.69
CA LEU A 33 -2.70 -1.99 1.71
C LEU A 33 -3.44 -2.53 2.94
N ASP A 34 -3.24 -1.93 4.12
CA ASP A 34 -3.99 -2.27 5.33
C ASP A 34 -5.50 -2.01 5.18
N TRP A 35 -5.85 -0.84 4.63
CA TRP A 35 -7.25 -0.50 4.34
C TRP A 35 -7.88 -1.46 3.32
N GLN A 36 -7.17 -1.81 2.25
CA GLN A 36 -7.63 -2.79 1.25
C GLN A 36 -7.84 -4.18 1.86
N ALA A 37 -6.93 -4.63 2.74
CA ALA A 37 -7.08 -5.91 3.43
C ALA A 37 -8.38 -5.95 4.24
N LYS A 38 -8.65 -4.91 5.04
CA LYS A 38 -9.88 -4.78 5.82
C LYS A 38 -11.12 -4.74 4.93
N TRP A 39 -11.05 -4.03 3.81
CA TRP A 39 -12.15 -4.00 2.84
C TRP A 39 -12.47 -5.39 2.27
N TRP A 40 -11.45 -6.24 2.04
CA TRP A 40 -11.66 -7.63 1.64
C TRP A 40 -12.23 -8.50 2.76
N ASP A 41 -11.82 -8.29 4.02
CA ASP A 41 -12.41 -8.97 5.18
C ASP A 41 -13.90 -8.67 5.30
N ASP A 42 -14.28 -7.39 5.23
CA ASP A 42 -15.69 -6.96 5.27
C ASP A 42 -16.50 -7.58 4.13
N ARG A 43 -15.86 -7.86 2.99
CA ARG A 43 -16.51 -8.46 1.83
C ARG A 43 -16.82 -9.94 2.01
N GLN A 44 -16.12 -10.65 2.90
CA GLN A 44 -16.44 -12.04 3.25
C GLN A 44 -17.80 -12.16 3.94
N ALA A 45 -18.23 -11.12 4.67
CA ALA A 45 -19.52 -11.07 5.33
C ALA A 45 -20.67 -10.68 4.38
N ARG A 46 -20.37 -10.27 3.14
CA ARG A 46 -21.37 -9.85 2.16
C ARG A 46 -21.80 -11.02 1.27
N PRO A 47 -23.07 -11.08 0.85
CA PRO A 47 -23.53 -12.07 -0.11
C PRO A 47 -22.73 -12.02 -1.41
N ASN A 48 -22.54 -13.16 -2.08
CA ASN A 48 -21.84 -13.17 -3.34
C ASN A 48 -22.50 -12.24 -4.39
N PRO A 49 -21.69 -11.61 -5.27
CA PRO A 49 -22.22 -10.83 -6.39
C PRO A 49 -23.07 -11.71 -7.30
N GLY A 50 -24.37 -11.42 -7.39
CA GLY A 50 -25.33 -12.21 -8.16
C GLY A 50 -26.19 -13.16 -7.34
N ARG A 51 -25.96 -13.28 -6.02
CA ARG A 51 -26.76 -14.11 -5.10
C ARG A 51 -26.90 -15.57 -5.56
N VAL A 52 -25.84 -16.10 -6.18
CA VAL A 52 -25.77 -17.45 -6.73
C VAL A 52 -25.34 -18.41 -5.61
N PRO A 53 -26.21 -19.27 -5.06
CA PRO A 53 -25.92 -19.96 -3.79
C PRO A 53 -24.66 -20.83 -3.81
N HIS A 54 -24.39 -21.51 -4.93
CA HIS A 54 -23.26 -22.43 -5.06
C HIS A 54 -21.90 -21.72 -5.23
N LEU A 55 -21.87 -20.39 -5.41
CA LEU A 55 -20.63 -19.61 -5.49
C LEU A 55 -20.25 -18.94 -4.17
N GLU A 56 -21.10 -19.02 -3.15
CA GLU A 56 -20.92 -18.31 -1.89
C GLU A 56 -19.60 -18.67 -1.20
N GLU A 57 -19.28 -19.96 -1.12
CA GLU A 57 -18.04 -20.44 -0.53
C GLU A 57 -16.81 -19.98 -1.31
N GLY A 58 -16.85 -20.10 -2.65
CA GLY A 58 -15.75 -19.68 -3.52
C GLY A 58 -15.48 -18.17 -3.44
N VAL A 59 -16.53 -17.35 -3.36
CA VAL A 59 -16.39 -15.89 -3.21
C VAL A 59 -15.79 -15.52 -1.86
N LYS A 60 -16.21 -16.20 -0.77
CA LYS A 60 -15.61 -16.00 0.56
C LYS A 60 -14.15 -16.40 0.59
N ALA A 61 -13.82 -17.57 0.05
CA ALA A 61 -12.44 -18.06 -0.04
C ALA A 61 -11.56 -17.10 -0.87
N TYR A 62 -12.09 -16.59 -1.99
CA TYR A 62 -11.39 -15.60 -2.79
C TYR A 62 -11.15 -14.30 -2.02
N ALA A 63 -12.17 -13.75 -1.36
CA ALA A 63 -12.03 -12.53 -0.57
C ALA A 63 -11.01 -12.70 0.58
N ALA A 64 -11.04 -13.84 1.28
CA ALA A 64 -10.05 -14.17 2.29
C ALA A 64 -8.63 -14.21 1.71
N LYS A 65 -8.45 -14.84 0.54
CA LYS A 65 -7.16 -14.89 -0.14
C LYS A 65 -6.67 -13.50 -0.54
N GLN A 66 -7.54 -12.64 -1.03
CA GLN A 66 -7.19 -11.27 -1.38
C GLN A 66 -6.75 -10.47 -0.14
N ALA A 67 -7.45 -10.60 0.99
CA ALA A 67 -7.05 -9.96 2.24
C ALA A 67 -5.64 -10.40 2.67
N GLU A 68 -5.33 -11.70 2.59
CA GLU A 68 -3.99 -12.24 2.87
C GLU A 68 -2.92 -11.66 1.95
N ILE A 69 -3.18 -11.57 0.64
CA ILE A 69 -2.24 -11.00 -0.34
C ILE A 69 -1.91 -9.54 0.00
N GLN A 70 -2.92 -8.72 0.32
CA GLN A 70 -2.70 -7.31 0.67
C GLN A 70 -1.85 -7.15 1.94
N ARG A 71 -2.11 -7.98 2.98
CA ARG A 71 -1.27 -8.00 4.19
C ARG A 71 0.16 -8.45 3.88
N GLY A 72 0.34 -9.49 3.06
CA GLY A 72 1.65 -9.96 2.65
C GLY A 72 2.45 -8.91 1.86
N LEU A 73 1.79 -8.16 0.98
CA LEU A 73 2.42 -7.03 0.28
C LEU A 73 2.85 -5.93 1.25
N ARG A 74 1.97 -5.57 2.20
CA ARG A 74 2.27 -4.57 3.23
C ARG A 74 3.49 -4.97 4.04
N ASP A 75 3.54 -6.22 4.52
CA ASP A 75 4.64 -6.70 5.37
C ASP A 75 5.95 -6.77 4.60
N ARG A 76 5.90 -7.17 3.31
CA ARG A 76 7.07 -7.13 2.44
C ARG A 76 7.60 -5.71 2.24
N PHE A 77 6.72 -4.75 1.97
CA PHE A 77 7.09 -3.35 1.81
C PHE A 77 7.64 -2.76 3.10
N LEU A 78 6.99 -3.03 4.23
CA LEU A 78 7.48 -2.62 5.55
C LEU A 78 8.90 -3.17 5.82
N LYS A 79 9.16 -4.43 5.48
CA LYS A 79 10.50 -5.03 5.62
C LYS A 79 11.53 -4.44 4.65
N GLN A 80 11.11 -3.96 3.48
CA GLN A 80 12.00 -3.38 2.48
C GLN A 80 12.32 -1.91 2.74
N TRP A 81 11.43 -1.20 3.45
CA TRP A 81 11.50 0.24 3.69
C TRP A 81 11.99 0.63 5.09
N ASN A 82 11.95 -0.32 6.05
CA ASN A 82 12.70 -0.24 7.31
C ASN A 82 14.14 -0.72 7.11
#